data_AF-A0A2N8MSE0-F1
#
_entry.id   AF-A0A2N8MSE0-F1
#
_cell.length_a   1.000
_cell.length_b   1.000
_cell.length_c   1.000
_cell.angle_alpha   90.00
_cell.angle_beta   90.00
_cell.angle_gamma   90.00
#
_symmetry.space_group_name_H-M   'P 1'
#
loop_
_entity.id
_entity.type
_entity.pdbx_description
1 polymer ?
#
loop_
_entity_poly.entity_id
_entity_poly.type
_entity_poly.pdbx_seq_one_letter_code
_entity_poly.pdbx_strand_id
1 'polypeptide(L)'
;MSGYRAEPERLRALARQFEDVAEDLGDAARLTDGVAAGDLGPPGIAAALDGLIRPWSGSLAAAHAEFAGAAAGILTAAKSYEDTDDDAVRALRRADGGP
;
A
#
# COMPACT_ATOMS: atom_id res chain seq x y z
N MET A 1 5.94 29.12 -15.47
CA MET A 1 6.16 27.70 -15.08
C MET A 1 5.44 27.50 -13.76
N SER A 2 4.31 26.79 -13.72
CA SER A 2 3.75 26.36 -12.44
C SER A 2 4.76 25.41 -11.81
N GLY A 3 5.50 25.90 -10.81
CA GLY A 3 6.48 25.09 -10.10
C GLY A 3 5.79 23.83 -9.62
N TYR A 4 6.31 22.68 -10.05
CA TYR A 4 5.86 21.37 -9.58
C TYR A 4 6.26 21.30 -8.11
N ARG A 5 5.39 21.80 -7.22
CA ARG A 5 5.62 21.67 -5.79
C ARG A 5 5.17 20.27 -5.43
N ALA A 6 6.13 19.40 -5.14
CA ALA A 6 5.79 18.14 -4.50
C ALA A 6 4.98 18.47 -3.25
N GLU A 7 3.90 17.74 -3.02
CA GLU A 7 3.06 17.89 -1.83
C GLU A 7 3.20 16.61 -0.98
N PRO A 8 4.29 16.46 -0.20
CA PRO A 8 4.55 15.26 0.59
C PRO A 8 3.38 14.84 1.48
N GLU A 9 2.62 15.80 2.01
CA GLU A 9 1.42 15.54 2.80
C GLU A 9 0.30 14.87 2.00
N ARG A 10 0.10 15.27 0.74
CA ARG A 10 -0.87 14.60 -0.15
C ARG A 10 -0.41 13.19 -0.50
N LEU A 11 0.90 12.99 -0.70
CA LEU A 11 1.46 11.66 -0.93
C LEU A 11 1.28 10.77 0.30
N ARG A 12 1.54 11.27 1.51
CA ARG A 12 1.28 10.53 2.76
C ARG A 12 -0.19 10.19 2.95
N ALA A 13 -1.09 11.11 2.63
CA ALA A 13 -2.53 10.84 2.69
C ALA A 13 -2.93 9.75 1.70
N LEU A 14 -2.38 9.76 0.49
CA LEU A 14 -2.59 8.71 -0.50
C LEU A 14 -2.01 7.36 -0.05
N ALA A 15 -0.80 7.35 0.52
CA ALA A 15 -0.20 6.13 1.06
C ALA A 15 -1.08 5.50 2.15
N ARG A 16 -1.63 6.30 3.07
CA ARG A 16 -2.58 5.82 4.09
C ARG A 16 -3.83 5.18 3.47
N GLN A 17 -4.39 5.78 2.43
CA GLN A 17 -5.54 5.16 1.73
C GLN A 17 -5.19 3.81 1.11
N PHE A 18 -3.96 3.65 0.60
CA PHE A 18 -3.50 2.38 0.06
C PHE A 18 -3.25 1.35 1.17
N GLU A 19 -2.74 1.78 2.33
CA GLU A 19 -2.58 0.94 3.52
C GLU A 19 -3.95 0.47 4.05
N ASP A 20 -4.94 1.35 4.15
CA ASP A 20 -6.30 1.02 4.58
C ASP A 20 -6.91 -0.05 3.64
N VAL A 21 -6.78 0.14 2.32
CA VAL A 21 -7.26 -0.85 1.33
C VAL A 21 -6.49 -2.17 1.43
N ALA A 22 -5.18 -2.12 1.66
CA ALA A 22 -4.36 -3.32 1.85
C ALA A 22 -4.79 -4.09 3.10
N GLU A 23 -5.13 -3.41 4.19
CA GLU A 23 -5.64 -4.00 5.42
C GLU A 23 -6.99 -4.69 5.18
N ASP A 24 -7.93 -4.01 4.51
CA ASP A 24 -9.24 -4.57 4.14
C ASP A 24 -9.09 -5.85 3.28
N LEU A 25 -8.16 -5.84 2.32
CA LEU A 25 -7.86 -7.01 1.48
C LEU A 25 -7.23 -8.15 2.31
N GLY A 26 -6.37 -7.82 3.26
CA GLY A 26 -5.78 -8.78 4.20
C GLY A 26 -6.81 -9.42 5.13
N ASP A 27 -7.78 -8.64 5.62
CA ASP A 27 -8.93 -9.14 6.39
C ASP A 27 -9.82 -10.06 5.54
N ALA A 28 -10.13 -9.65 4.30
CA ALA A 28 -10.91 -10.46 3.37
C ALA A 28 -10.23 -11.80 3.05
N ALA A 29 -8.91 -11.80 2.82
CA ALA A 29 -8.15 -13.02 2.61
C ALA A 29 -8.21 -13.96 3.83
N ARG A 30 -8.02 -13.42 5.05
CA ARG A 30 -8.11 -14.20 6.30
C ARG A 30 -9.49 -14.80 6.53
N LEU A 31 -10.56 -14.06 6.24
CA LEU A 31 -11.93 -14.57 6.32
C LEU A 31 -12.13 -15.74 5.34
N THR A 32 -11.62 -15.57 4.12
CA THR A 32 -11.71 -16.56 3.04
C THR A 32 -10.97 -17.85 3.40
N ASP A 33 -9.77 -17.74 3.96
CA ASP A 33 -8.99 -18.89 4.43
C ASP A 33 -9.66 -19.58 5.63
N GLY A 34 -10.27 -18.81 6.53
CA GLY A 34 -11.05 -19.35 7.65
C GLY A 34 -12.27 -20.16 7.20
N VAL A 35 -12.96 -19.72 6.14
CA VAL A 35 -14.05 -20.48 5.51
C VAL A 35 -13.51 -21.75 4.85
N ALA A 36 -12.39 -21.66 4.12
CA ALA A 36 -11.76 -22.82 3.47
C ALA A 36 -11.33 -23.90 4.46
N ALA A 37 -10.91 -23.51 5.67
CA ALA A 37 -10.50 -24.41 6.74
C ALA A 37 -11.67 -25.07 7.49
N GLY A 38 -12.90 -24.62 7.26
CA GLY A 38 -14.11 -25.12 7.91
C GLY A 38 -14.71 -26.36 7.24
N ASP A 39 -15.81 -26.87 7.82
CA ASP A 39 -16.63 -27.88 7.15
C ASP A 39 -17.42 -27.23 6.01
N LEU A 40 -16.96 -27.47 4.78
CA LEU A 40 -17.57 -27.00 3.54
C LEU A 40 -18.75 -27.89 3.09
N GLY A 41 -19.12 -28.88 3.89
CA GLY A 41 -20.22 -29.78 3.64
C GLY A 41 -19.83 -30.99 2.78
N PRO A 42 -20.79 -31.59 2.05
CA PRO A 42 -20.58 -32.83 1.30
C PRO A 42 -19.41 -32.74 0.30
N PRO A 43 -18.70 -33.86 -0.01
CA PRO A 43 -17.46 -33.84 -0.79
C PRO A 43 -17.54 -33.13 -2.15
N GLY A 44 -18.65 -33.28 -2.88
CA GLY A 44 -18.86 -32.61 -4.17
C GLY A 44 -19.06 -31.10 -4.06
N ILE A 45 -19.64 -30.63 -2.95
CA ILE A 45 -19.84 -29.21 -2.65
C ILE A 45 -18.54 -28.61 -2.12
N ALA A 46 -17.85 -29.32 -1.21
CA ALA A 46 -16.57 -28.91 -0.67
C ALA A 46 -15.51 -28.71 -1.76
N ALA A 47 -15.41 -29.62 -2.73
CA ALA A 47 -14.45 -29.49 -3.84
C ALA A 47 -14.78 -28.29 -4.75
N ALA A 48 -16.07 -28.04 -5.02
CA ALA A 48 -16.48 -26.89 -5.83
C ALA A 48 -16.22 -25.56 -5.10
N LEU A 49 -16.47 -25.52 -3.78
CA LEU A 49 -16.19 -24.35 -2.95
C LEU A 49 -14.68 -24.11 -2.81
N ASP A 50 -13.86 -25.12 -2.54
CA ASP A 50 -12.40 -25.00 -2.48
C ASP A 50 -11.82 -24.50 -3.83
N GLY A 51 -12.36 -24.99 -4.94
CA GLY A 51 -12.01 -24.53 -6.29
C GLY A 51 -12.36 -23.07 -6.58
N LEU A 52 -13.34 -22.49 -5.90
CA LEU A 52 -13.71 -21.07 -5.99
C LEU A 52 -12.90 -20.22 -5.00
N ILE A 53 -12.79 -20.70 -3.76
CA ILE A 53 -12.23 -19.98 -2.63
C ILE A 53 -10.72 -19.80 -2.79
N ARG A 54 -10.00 -20.83 -3.24
CA ARG A 54 -8.53 -20.78 -3.33
C ARG A 54 -8.02 -19.75 -4.35
N PRO A 55 -8.54 -19.68 -5.60
CA PRO A 55 -8.15 -18.62 -6.54
C PRO A 55 -8.51 -17.22 -6.05
N TRP A 56 -9.64 -17.08 -5.35
CA TRP A 56 -10.09 -15.80 -4.81
C TRP A 56 -9.19 -15.32 -3.67
N SER A 57 -8.86 -16.18 -2.70
CA SER A 57 -7.87 -15.90 -1.64
C SER A 57 -6.52 -15.50 -2.24
N GLY A 58 -6.04 -16.24 -3.26
CA GLY A 58 -4.80 -15.90 -3.97
C GLY A 58 -4.84 -14.52 -4.65
N SER A 59 -5.99 -14.15 -5.24
CA SER A 59 -6.17 -12.84 -5.86
C SER A 59 -6.21 -11.70 -4.84
N LEU A 60 -6.84 -11.92 -3.68
CA LEU A 60 -6.86 -10.97 -2.56
C LEU A 60 -5.45 -10.77 -1.98
N ALA A 61 -4.70 -11.85 -1.79
CA ALA A 61 -3.32 -11.78 -1.30
C ALA A 61 -2.40 -11.03 -2.27
N ALA A 62 -2.56 -11.25 -3.58
CA ALA A 62 -1.81 -10.52 -4.60
C ALA A 62 -2.15 -9.02 -4.58
N ALA A 63 -3.44 -8.69 -4.54
CA ALA A 63 -3.89 -7.30 -4.46
C ALA A 63 -3.36 -6.61 -3.18
N HIS A 64 -3.45 -7.26 -2.02
CA HIS A 64 -2.87 -6.75 -0.78
C HIS A 64 -1.38 -6.41 -0.98
N ALA A 65 -0.57 -7.33 -1.51
CA ALA A 65 0.85 -7.10 -1.74
C ALA A 65 1.11 -5.90 -2.67
N GLU A 66 0.31 -5.73 -3.72
CA GLU A 66 0.41 -4.59 -4.64
C GLU A 66 0.08 -3.25 -3.96
N PHE A 67 -1.02 -3.18 -3.21
CA PHE A 67 -1.42 -1.96 -2.50
C PHE A 67 -0.41 -1.58 -1.40
N ALA A 68 0.07 -2.55 -0.62
CA ALA A 68 1.09 -2.33 0.40
C ALA A 68 2.43 -1.87 -0.23
N GLY A 69 2.83 -2.48 -1.35
CA GLY A 69 4.02 -2.08 -2.09
C GLY A 69 3.90 -0.66 -2.66
N ALA A 70 2.74 -0.30 -3.21
CA ALA A 70 2.47 1.03 -3.70
C ALA A 70 2.50 2.08 -2.57
N ALA A 71 1.89 1.80 -1.42
CA ALA A 71 1.96 2.67 -0.25
C ALA A 71 3.41 2.95 0.18
N ALA A 72 4.23 1.89 0.31
CA ALA A 72 5.65 2.01 0.64
C ALA A 72 6.43 2.84 -0.40
N GLY A 73 6.13 2.67 -1.69
CA GLY A 73 6.72 3.47 -2.77
C GLY A 73 6.34 4.95 -2.67
N ILE A 74 5.07 5.25 -2.38
CA ILE A 74 4.58 6.62 -2.20
C ILE A 74 5.23 7.28 -0.99
N LEU A 75 5.36 6.58 0.14
CA LEU A 75 6.06 7.08 1.33
C LEU A 75 7.53 7.38 1.04
N THR A 76 8.19 6.50 0.28
CA THR A 76 9.59 6.70 -0.15
C THR A 76 9.74 7.95 -1.01
N ALA A 77 8.79 8.16 -1.94
CA ALA A 77 8.76 9.37 -2.76
C ALA A 77 8.53 10.63 -1.92
N ALA A 78 7.56 10.60 -1.01
CA ALA A 78 7.27 11.71 -0.10
C ALA A 78 8.50 12.11 0.72
N LYS A 79 9.22 11.12 1.28
CA LYS A 79 10.46 11.34 2.02
C LYS A 79 11.56 11.94 1.14
N SER A 80 11.73 11.43 -0.07
CA SER A 80 12.74 11.92 -1.02
C SER A 80 12.53 13.40 -1.38
N TYR A 81 11.26 13.81 -1.51
CA TYR A 81 10.93 15.22 -1.76
C TYR A 81 11.26 16.12 -0.56
N GLU A 82 10.97 15.69 0.67
CA GLU A 82 11.33 16.45 1.87
C GLU A 82 12.83 16.57 2.06
N ASP A 83 13.56 15.47 1.92
CA ASP A 83 15.02 15.47 2.05
C ASP A 83 15.65 16.43 1.02
N THR A 84 15.10 16.48 -0.20
CA THR A 84 15.54 17.40 -1.27
C THR A 84 15.24 18.86 -0.93
N ASP A 85 14.05 19.16 -0.41
CA ASP A 85 13.67 20.52 0.03
C ASP A 85 14.55 20.99 1.19
N ASP A 86 14.83 20.13 2.17
CA ASP A 86 15.72 20.42 3.30
C ASP A 86 17.16 20.69 2.86
N ASP A 87 17.66 19.93 1.89
CA ASP A 87 18.99 20.15 1.30
C ASP A 87 19.06 21.46 0.53
N ALA A 88 18.01 21.81 -0.21
CA ALA A 88 17.91 23.09 -0.90
C ALA A 88 17.90 24.27 0.09
N VAL A 89 17.12 24.18 1.18
CA VAL A 89 17.10 25.18 2.25
C VAL A 89 18.47 25.29 2.93
N ARG A 90 19.15 24.17 3.21
CA ARG A 90 20.50 24.17 3.78
C ARG A 90 21.54 24.76 2.83
N ALA A 91 21.38 24.57 1.52
CA ALA A 91 22.25 25.19 0.51
C ALA A 91 22.05 26.71 0.44
N LEU A 92 20.80 27.18 0.43
CA LEU A 92 20.47 28.61 0.44
C LEU A 92 21.02 29.31 1.69
N ARG A 93 20.81 28.74 2.89
CA ARG A 93 21.35 29.31 4.14
C ARG A 93 22.88 29.43 4.13
N ARG A 94 23.59 28.48 3.50
CA ARG A 94 25.05 28.55 3.34
C ARG A 94 25.47 29.62 2.33
N ALA A 95 24.69 29.83 1.27
CA ALA A 95 24.96 30.86 0.28
C ALA A 95 24.68 32.27 0.83
N ASP A 96 23.62 32.44 1.60
CA ASP A 96 23.21 33.72 2.21
C ASP A 96 24.03 34.08 3.46
N GLY A 97 24.58 33.07 4.14
CA GLY A 97 25.42 33.21 5.34
C GLY A 97 26.92 33.06 5.07
N GLY A 98 27.42 33.56 3.94
CA GLY A 98 28.87 33.63 3.68
C GLY A 98 29.63 34.31 4.83
N PRO A 99 30.92 34.01 5.03
CA PRO A 99 31.69 34.23 6.27
C PRO A 99 31.52 35.59 6.94
#